data_AF-X1V369-F1
#
_entry.id   AF-X1V369-F1
#
_cell.length_a   1.000
_cell.length_b   1.000
_cell.length_c   1.000
_cell.angle_alpha   90.00
_cell.angle_beta   90.00
_cell.angle_gamma   90.00
#
_symmetry.space_group_name_H-M   'P 1'
#
loop_
_entity.id
_entity.type
_entity.pdbx_description
1 polymer ?
#
loop_
_entity_poly.entity_id
_entity_poly.type
_entity_poly.pdbx_seq_one_letter_code
_entity_poly.pdbx_strand_id
1 'polypeptide(L)'
;RFYQVPKALFKNPRYKGLSLGPKLMYSILRDRLDLSIKNNWKDEKGYIYLIFSVEELMNLLEMSNKIIIKYKKRLAEYGLIFEKRLGQGKANRIYILKPELLEFQKCRKYISRSDKNTPLEVPKVHSSDTDVNETNLNNVNRADREEVVENSESEMKEYPRPKRYRSREKESLAKEIAEELKDDHSLGAFRTVVDKISEQRIRIFLSIIKDAHLTWK
;
A
#
# COMPACT_ATOMS: atom_id res chain seq x y z
N ARG A 1 12.87 -21.03 -9.64
CA ARG A 1 12.83 -20.40 -8.29
C ARG A 1 11.92 -19.19 -8.38
N PHE A 2 11.08 -18.91 -7.37
CA PHE A 2 10.07 -17.83 -7.43
C PHE A 2 10.12 -16.96 -6.18
N TYR A 3 9.79 -15.67 -6.33
CA TYR A 3 9.62 -14.77 -5.20
C TYR A 3 8.24 -14.93 -4.57
N GLN A 4 8.19 -15.07 -3.25
CA GLN A 4 6.93 -15.21 -2.51
C GLN A 4 6.45 -13.87 -1.96
N VAL A 5 5.31 -13.39 -2.47
CA VAL A 5 4.66 -12.18 -1.96
C VAL A 5 3.56 -12.55 -0.95
N PRO A 6 3.62 -12.06 0.31
CA PRO A 6 2.57 -12.36 1.28
C PRO A 6 1.22 -11.77 0.88
N LYS A 7 0.17 -12.62 0.87
CA LYS A 7 -1.22 -12.20 0.60
C LYS A 7 -1.71 -11.12 1.57
N ALA A 8 -1.14 -11.07 2.79
CA ALA A 8 -1.44 -10.06 3.80
C ALA A 8 -1.21 -8.62 3.30
N LEU A 9 -0.21 -8.39 2.45
CA LEU A 9 0.12 -7.08 1.88
C LEU A 9 -0.98 -6.53 0.95
N PHE A 10 -1.88 -7.39 0.47
CA PHE A 10 -2.99 -6.99 -0.39
C PHE A 10 -4.33 -7.00 0.34
N LYS A 11 -4.48 -7.86 1.34
CA LYS A 11 -5.74 -8.03 2.08
C LYS A 11 -5.90 -7.05 3.24
N ASN A 12 -4.82 -6.71 3.93
CA ASN A 12 -4.91 -5.86 5.13
C ASN A 12 -5.05 -4.37 4.74
N PRO A 13 -6.09 -3.65 5.21
CA PRO A 13 -6.28 -2.22 5.03
C PRO A 13 -5.05 -1.40 5.39
N ARG A 14 -4.26 -1.84 6.38
CA ARG A 14 -3.02 -1.19 6.79
C ARG A 14 -2.05 -1.03 5.62
N TYR A 15 -1.98 -1.97 4.68
CA TYR A 15 -1.04 -1.93 3.55
C TYR A 15 -1.69 -1.47 2.23
N LYS A 16 -2.93 -0.96 2.28
CA LYS A 16 -3.66 -0.52 1.07
C LYS A 16 -2.99 0.67 0.37
N GLY A 17 -2.36 1.57 1.12
CA GLY A 17 -1.63 2.72 0.59
C GLY A 17 -0.22 2.39 0.05
N LEU A 18 0.24 1.14 0.17
CA LEU A 18 1.55 0.73 -0.31
C LEU A 18 1.47 0.37 -1.79
N SER A 19 2.29 1.02 -2.62
CA SER A 19 2.41 0.69 -4.05
C SER A 19 2.93 -0.74 -4.26
N LEU A 20 2.76 -1.28 -5.47
CA LEU A 20 3.21 -2.64 -5.79
C LEU A 20 4.74 -2.79 -5.70
N GLY A 21 5.51 -1.79 -6.13
CA GLY A 21 6.98 -1.80 -6.07
C GLY A 21 7.55 -2.12 -4.68
N PRO A 22 7.20 -1.36 -3.62
CA PRO A 22 7.59 -1.69 -2.26
C PRO A 22 7.16 -3.09 -1.80
N LYS A 23 5.97 -3.58 -2.20
CA LYS A 23 5.51 -4.94 -1.86
C LYS A 23 6.40 -6.01 -2.50
N LEU A 24 6.83 -5.78 -3.74
CA LEU A 24 7.79 -6.65 -4.42
C LEU A 24 9.17 -6.58 -3.78
N MET A 25 9.66 -5.38 -3.46
CA MET A 25 10.93 -5.20 -2.74
C MET A 25 10.93 -5.97 -1.41
N TYR A 26 9.86 -5.88 -0.63
CA TYR A 26 9.71 -6.66 0.61
C TYR A 26 9.84 -8.17 0.35
N SER A 27 9.25 -8.67 -0.74
CA SER A 27 9.21 -10.09 -1.07
C SER A 27 10.59 -10.60 -1.49
N ILE A 28 11.34 -9.79 -2.23
CA ILE A 28 12.73 -10.09 -2.63
C ILE A 28 13.65 -10.08 -1.40
N LEU A 29 13.51 -9.07 -0.53
CA LEU A 29 14.25 -9.03 0.74
C LEU A 29 13.95 -10.25 1.60
N ARG A 30 12.68 -10.69 1.63
CA ARG A 30 12.26 -11.87 2.39
C ARG A 30 12.89 -13.16 1.86
N ASP A 31 12.98 -13.34 0.54
CA ASP A 31 13.68 -14.49 -0.07
C ASP A 31 15.18 -14.50 0.31
N ARG A 32 15.80 -13.31 0.41
CA ARG A 32 17.21 -13.18 0.81
C ARG A 32 17.49 -13.50 2.27
N LEU A 33 16.47 -13.60 3.14
CA LEU A 33 16.67 -14.04 4.53
C LEU A 33 17.28 -15.44 4.62
N ASP A 34 17.05 -16.29 3.62
CA ASP A 34 17.65 -17.63 3.59
C ASP A 34 19.19 -17.55 3.58
N LEU A 35 19.76 -16.51 2.95
CA LEU A 35 21.21 -16.27 2.97
C LEU A 35 21.67 -15.82 4.36
N SER A 36 20.92 -14.95 5.03
CA SER A 36 21.22 -14.57 6.41
C SER A 36 21.21 -15.77 7.35
N ILE A 37 20.25 -16.67 7.20
CA ILE A 37 20.15 -17.89 8.01
C ILE A 37 21.37 -18.79 7.77
N LYS A 38 21.73 -19.03 6.50
CA LYS A 38 22.91 -19.83 6.14
C LYS A 38 24.21 -19.22 6.65
N ASN A 39 24.31 -17.89 6.61
CA ASN A 39 25.47 -17.15 7.12
C ASN A 39 25.44 -16.92 8.64
N ASN A 40 24.43 -17.46 9.35
CA ASN A 40 24.21 -17.29 10.79
C ASN A 40 24.18 -15.80 11.22
N TRP A 41 23.65 -14.92 10.37
CA TRP A 41 23.44 -13.50 10.65
C TRP A 41 22.24 -13.29 11.56
N LYS A 42 22.49 -13.43 12.86
CA LYS A 42 21.52 -13.23 13.94
C LYS A 42 22.07 -12.27 14.98
N ASP A 43 21.22 -11.43 15.54
CA ASP A 43 21.58 -10.58 16.67
C ASP A 43 21.61 -11.39 17.97
N GLU A 44 22.07 -10.78 19.06
CA GLU A 44 22.16 -11.41 20.40
C GLU A 44 20.82 -11.99 20.90
N LYS A 45 19.70 -11.38 20.49
CA LYS A 45 18.34 -11.84 20.80
C LYS A 45 17.82 -12.95 19.87
N GLY A 46 18.64 -13.43 18.93
CA GLY A 46 18.28 -14.44 17.93
C GLY A 46 17.51 -13.90 16.73
N TYR A 47 17.34 -12.58 16.58
CA TYR A 47 16.68 -11.98 15.43
C TYR A 47 17.58 -11.98 14.21
N ILE A 48 17.09 -12.58 13.11
CA ILE A 48 17.80 -12.61 11.83
C ILE A 48 17.76 -11.22 11.21
N TYR A 49 18.90 -10.77 10.70
CA TYR A 49 19.03 -9.50 9.99
C TYR A 49 19.69 -9.69 8.63
N LEU A 50 19.47 -8.72 7.74
CA LEU A 50 20.16 -8.58 6.48
C LEU A 50 21.17 -7.45 6.57
N ILE A 51 22.30 -7.63 5.92
CA ILE A 51 23.27 -6.57 5.66
C ILE A 51 23.11 -6.23 4.18
N PHE A 52 22.60 -5.02 3.88
CA PHE A 52 22.51 -4.53 2.51
C PHE A 52 22.97 -3.08 2.43
N SER A 53 23.85 -2.80 1.48
CA SER A 53 24.12 -1.44 1.02
C SER A 53 22.99 -0.95 0.09
N VAL A 54 22.91 0.36 -0.14
CA VAL A 54 21.94 0.91 -1.09
C VAL A 54 22.28 0.47 -2.52
N GLU A 55 23.57 0.36 -2.85
CA GLU A 55 24.07 -0.07 -4.15
C GLU A 55 23.70 -1.53 -4.45
N GLU A 56 23.83 -2.42 -3.46
CA GLU A 56 23.41 -3.82 -3.60
C GLU A 56 21.91 -3.93 -3.90
N LEU A 57 21.09 -3.11 -3.24
CA LEU A 57 19.65 -3.07 -3.51
C LEU A 57 19.33 -2.49 -4.88
N MET A 58 20.09 -1.49 -5.34
CA MET A 58 19.95 -0.93 -6.68
C MET A 58 20.25 -1.98 -7.74
N ASN A 59 21.36 -2.72 -7.58
CA ASN A 59 21.75 -3.78 -8.51
C ASN A 59 20.77 -4.96 -8.48
N LEU A 60 20.25 -5.31 -7.30
CA LEU A 60 19.31 -6.42 -7.15
C LEU A 60 17.92 -6.13 -7.74
N LEU A 61 17.47 -4.88 -7.64
CA LEU A 61 16.13 -4.45 -8.06
C LEU A 61 16.12 -3.71 -9.40
N GLU A 62 17.30 -3.40 -9.94
CA GLU A 62 17.52 -2.60 -11.15
C GLU A 62 16.79 -1.25 -11.09
N MET A 63 16.83 -0.61 -9.91
CA MET A 63 16.14 0.65 -9.65
C MET A 63 17.11 1.75 -9.25
N SER A 64 16.74 2.99 -9.55
CA SER A 64 17.52 4.16 -9.16
C SER A 64 17.56 4.32 -7.63
N ASN A 65 18.65 4.92 -7.15
CA ASN A 65 18.89 5.17 -5.72
C ASN A 65 17.69 5.86 -5.04
N LYS A 66 17.14 6.90 -5.69
CA LYS A 66 15.98 7.65 -5.19
C LYS A 66 14.77 6.75 -4.94
N ILE A 67 14.52 5.78 -5.82
CA ILE A 67 13.41 4.83 -5.68
C ILE A 67 13.68 3.86 -4.53
N ILE A 68 14.90 3.33 -4.41
CA ILE A 68 15.28 2.44 -3.30
C ILE A 68 15.09 3.14 -1.95
N ILE A 69 15.62 4.35 -1.79
CA ILE A 69 15.45 5.13 -0.55
C ILE A 69 13.96 5.36 -0.26
N LYS A 70 13.17 5.74 -1.28
CA LYS A 70 11.72 5.92 -1.14
C LYS A 70 11.03 4.64 -0.68
N TYR A 71 11.37 3.48 -1.27
CA TYR A 71 10.75 2.20 -0.93
C TYR A 71 11.15 1.73 0.47
N LYS A 72 12.41 1.88 0.86
CA LYS A 72 12.88 1.61 2.22
C LYS A 72 12.09 2.45 3.24
N LYS A 73 11.98 3.75 3.00
CA LYS A 73 11.20 4.65 3.86
C LYS A 73 9.73 4.22 3.96
N ARG A 74 9.08 3.89 2.84
CA ARG A 74 7.70 3.38 2.84
C ARG A 74 7.57 2.09 3.64
N LEU A 75 8.45 1.11 3.42
CA LEU A 75 8.40 -0.16 4.15
C LEU A 75 8.59 0.03 5.67
N ALA A 76 9.43 0.98 6.08
CA ALA A 76 9.61 1.35 7.47
C ALA A 76 8.35 2.03 8.05
N GLU A 77 7.73 2.97 7.31
CA GLU A 77 6.46 3.63 7.71
C GLU A 77 5.34 2.61 8.01
N TYR A 78 5.23 1.55 7.21
CA TYR A 78 4.24 0.49 7.40
C TYR A 78 4.67 -0.60 8.40
N GLY A 79 5.86 -0.49 9.01
CA GLY A 79 6.37 -1.46 9.99
C GLY A 79 6.72 -2.82 9.40
N LEU A 80 7.07 -2.88 8.11
CA LEU A 80 7.46 -4.12 7.42
C LEU A 80 8.98 -4.37 7.49
N ILE A 81 9.77 -3.30 7.61
CA ILE A 81 11.21 -3.38 7.85
C ILE A 81 11.60 -2.46 9.00
N PHE A 82 12.68 -2.83 9.70
CA PHE A 82 13.31 -1.98 10.71
C PHE A 82 14.81 -1.91 10.44
N GLU A 83 15.37 -0.71 10.46
CA GLU A 83 16.79 -0.47 10.21
C GLU A 83 17.49 -0.03 11.49
N LYS A 84 18.50 -0.80 11.91
CA LYS A 84 19.38 -0.45 13.02
C LYS A 84 20.71 0.05 12.46
N ARG A 85 21.03 1.31 12.73
CA ARG A 85 22.35 1.90 12.45
C ARG A 85 23.36 1.35 13.47
N LEU A 86 24.52 0.92 13.01
CA LEU A 86 25.59 0.34 13.84
C LEU A 86 26.77 1.29 14.08
N GLY A 87 26.70 2.53 13.58
CA GLY A 87 27.78 3.52 13.67
C GLY A 87 28.52 3.72 12.35
N GLN A 88 29.60 4.51 12.38
CA GLN A 88 30.43 4.78 11.20
C GLN A 88 31.19 3.51 10.76
N GLY A 89 31.29 3.30 9.44
CA GLY A 89 32.03 2.19 8.83
C GLY A 89 31.33 0.83 8.86
N LYS A 90 30.19 0.68 9.54
CA LYS A 90 29.42 -0.57 9.57
C LYS A 90 28.13 -0.44 8.77
N ALA A 91 27.86 -1.40 7.90
CA ALA A 91 26.61 -1.46 7.16
C ALA A 91 25.40 -1.62 8.10
N ASN A 92 24.26 -1.05 7.71
CA ASN A 92 23.04 -1.11 8.51
C ASN A 92 22.49 -2.53 8.59
N ARG A 93 21.94 -2.90 9.74
CA ARG A 93 21.17 -4.14 9.89
C ARG A 93 19.71 -3.88 9.56
N ILE A 94 19.19 -4.59 8.57
CA ILE A 94 17.78 -4.55 8.18
C ILE A 94 17.08 -5.79 8.75
N TYR A 95 16.07 -5.58 9.58
CA TYR A 95 15.20 -6.62 10.11
C TYR A 95 13.90 -6.63 9.31
N ILE A 96 13.48 -7.80 8.84
CA ILE A 96 12.21 -7.96 8.14
C ILE A 96 11.15 -8.42 9.12
N LEU A 97 10.08 -7.64 9.24
CA LEU A 97 8.95 -7.96 10.10
C LEU A 97 7.87 -8.71 9.30
N LYS A 98 7.14 -9.58 10.00
CA LYS A 98 6.00 -10.28 9.41
C LYS A 98 4.82 -9.30 9.29
N PRO A 99 4.12 -9.28 8.14
CA PRO A 99 2.96 -8.43 7.99
C PRO A 99 1.84 -8.87 8.93
N GLU A 100 1.10 -7.90 9.47
CA GLU A 100 -0.05 -8.18 10.31
C GLU A 100 -1.16 -8.86 9.50
N LEU A 101 -1.67 -9.95 10.04
CA LEU A 101 -2.86 -10.59 9.52
C LEU A 101 -4.08 -9.87 10.11
N LEU A 102 -5.06 -9.55 9.28
CA LEU A 102 -6.40 -9.25 9.77
C LEU A 102 -6.87 -10.44 10.60
N GLU A 103 -7.26 -10.19 11.85
CA GLU A 103 -7.79 -11.21 12.76
C GLU A 103 -9.02 -11.96 12.17
N PHE A 104 -9.64 -11.39 11.14
CA PHE A 104 -10.72 -12.00 10.35
C PHE A 104 -10.28 -13.22 9.51
N GLN A 105 -9.00 -13.57 9.47
CA GLN A 105 -8.47 -14.75 8.78
C GLN A 105 -7.74 -15.72 9.73
N LYS A 106 -8.33 -16.02 10.89
CA LYS A 106 -8.38 -17.44 11.29
C LYS A 106 -9.23 -18.17 10.25
N CYS A 107 -8.68 -18.38 9.04
CA CYS A 107 -9.30 -19.28 8.08
C CYS A 107 -9.40 -20.62 8.80
N ARG A 108 -10.62 -21.01 9.15
CA ARG A 108 -10.95 -22.38 9.56
C ARG A 108 -10.19 -23.27 8.59
N LYS A 109 -9.37 -24.18 9.10
CA LYS A 109 -8.74 -25.23 8.29
C LYS A 109 -9.88 -25.83 7.46
N TYR A 110 -9.97 -25.47 6.19
CA TYR A 110 -10.78 -26.20 5.22
C TYR A 110 -9.98 -27.48 5.00
N ILE A 111 -10.16 -28.39 5.96
CA ILE A 111 -9.75 -29.78 5.80
C ILE A 111 -10.54 -30.24 4.59
N SER A 112 -9.79 -30.55 3.54
CA SER A 112 -10.20 -31.33 2.39
C SER A 112 -11.35 -32.27 2.71
N ARG A 113 -12.55 -31.91 2.27
CA ARG A 113 -13.58 -32.89 1.93
C ARG A 113 -14.10 -32.51 0.56
N SER A 114 -13.87 -33.42 -0.36
CA SER A 114 -14.46 -33.48 -1.69
C SER A 114 -15.99 -33.36 -1.62
N ASP A 115 -16.54 -33.07 -2.80
CA ASP A 115 -17.92 -33.31 -3.22
C ASP A 115 -18.92 -32.17 -2.94
N LYS A 116 -19.15 -31.31 -3.93
CA LYS A 116 -20.10 -31.52 -5.05
C LYS A 116 -20.10 -30.27 -5.94
N ASN A 117 -20.10 -30.47 -7.25
CA ASN A 117 -20.15 -29.40 -8.25
C ASN A 117 -21.50 -28.67 -8.17
N THR A 118 -21.55 -27.53 -7.47
CA THR A 118 -22.61 -26.53 -7.63
C THR A 118 -22.08 -25.39 -8.49
N PRO A 119 -22.74 -25.05 -9.61
CA PRO A 119 -22.34 -23.90 -10.42
C PRO A 119 -22.42 -22.62 -9.58
N LEU A 120 -21.36 -21.83 -9.59
CA LEU A 120 -21.34 -20.51 -9.00
C LEU A 120 -22.05 -19.56 -9.98
N GLU A 121 -23.25 -19.10 -9.65
CA GLU A 121 -23.91 -18.06 -10.44
C GLU A 121 -23.10 -16.76 -10.36
N VAL A 122 -22.44 -16.43 -11.47
CA VAL A 122 -21.73 -15.17 -11.66
C VAL A 122 -22.72 -14.07 -12.05
N PRO A 123 -22.78 -12.94 -11.34
CA PRO A 123 -23.47 -11.77 -11.83
C PRO A 123 -22.79 -11.31 -13.14
N LYS A 124 -23.55 -11.23 -14.23
CA LYS A 124 -23.07 -10.68 -15.52
C LYS A 124 -22.59 -9.24 -15.30
N VAL A 125 -21.28 -9.03 -15.40
CA VAL A 125 -20.69 -7.68 -15.46
C VAL A 125 -19.79 -7.63 -16.69
N HIS A 126 -20.33 -6.97 -17.72
CA HIS A 126 -19.71 -6.49 -18.96
C HIS A 126 -18.71 -7.42 -19.66
N SER A 127 -19.20 -8.12 -20.69
CA SER A 127 -18.34 -8.67 -21.75
C SER A 127 -17.72 -7.49 -22.49
N SER A 128 -16.38 -7.42 -22.52
CA SER A 128 -15.69 -6.50 -23.42
C SER A 128 -15.70 -7.11 -24.81
N ASP A 129 -16.58 -6.60 -25.67
CA ASP A 129 -16.56 -6.88 -27.10
C ASP A 129 -15.32 -6.23 -27.72
N THR A 130 -14.31 -7.04 -28.00
CA THR A 130 -13.28 -6.70 -28.99
C THR A 130 -13.10 -7.92 -29.89
N ASP A 131 -13.89 -7.93 -30.95
CA ASP A 131 -13.67 -8.71 -32.14
C ASP A 131 -13.37 -7.71 -33.27
N VAL A 132 -12.11 -7.60 -33.68
CA VAL A 132 -11.69 -7.25 -35.06
C VAL A 132 -10.21 -7.54 -35.24
N ASN A 133 -10.01 -8.73 -35.79
CA ASN A 133 -8.96 -9.28 -36.65
C ASN A 133 -7.81 -8.38 -37.17
N GLU A 134 -6.62 -8.97 -37.04
CA GLU A 134 -5.48 -9.04 -37.97
C GLU A 134 -5.37 -8.03 -39.12
N THR A 135 -4.23 -7.32 -39.16
CA THR A 135 -3.46 -7.15 -40.41
C THR A 135 -1.96 -7.19 -40.14
N ASN A 136 -1.26 -7.93 -41.01
CA ASN A 136 0.17 -8.19 -41.00
C ASN A 136 1.00 -7.01 -41.53
N LEU A 137 2.17 -6.85 -40.90
CA LEU A 137 3.47 -6.29 -41.33
C LEU A 137 3.58 -5.61 -42.71
N ASN A 138 4.25 -4.44 -42.74
CA ASN A 138 5.34 -4.19 -43.69
C ASN A 138 6.34 -3.14 -43.18
N ASN A 139 7.61 -3.52 -43.32
CA ASN A 139 8.84 -2.86 -42.90
C ASN A 139 9.36 -1.95 -44.02
N VAL A 140 9.69 -0.67 -43.76
CA VAL A 140 10.60 0.10 -44.61
C VAL A 140 11.46 1.03 -43.75
N ASN A 141 12.76 0.75 -43.71
CA ASN A 141 13.80 1.68 -43.27
C ASN A 141 14.09 2.71 -44.37
N ARG A 142 14.25 4.00 -44.04
CA ARG A 142 15.31 4.83 -44.64
C ARG A 142 15.62 6.08 -43.83
N ALA A 143 16.92 6.39 -43.80
CA ALA A 143 17.60 7.41 -43.03
C ALA A 143 17.57 8.82 -43.67
N ASP A 144 17.84 9.81 -42.81
CA ASP A 144 18.80 10.93 -42.93
C ASP A 144 18.25 12.35 -42.65
N ARG A 145 18.91 12.98 -41.64
CA ARG A 145 19.26 14.40 -41.37
C ARG A 145 18.19 15.50 -41.62
N GLU A 146 17.95 16.47 -40.73
CA GLU A 146 18.87 17.55 -40.33
C GLU A 146 18.32 18.33 -39.10
N GLU A 147 19.19 19.04 -38.39
CA GLU A 147 18.93 19.86 -37.19
C GLU A 147 17.94 21.01 -37.44
N VAL A 148 17.34 21.57 -36.35
CA VAL A 148 17.29 23.02 -36.02
C VAL A 148 16.24 23.32 -34.93
N VAL A 149 16.76 23.81 -33.79
CA VAL A 149 16.26 24.91 -32.93
C VAL A 149 15.34 24.65 -31.72
N GLU A 150 15.76 25.34 -30.66
CA GLU A 150 15.29 25.49 -29.28
C GLU A 150 13.88 26.10 -29.08
N ASN A 151 13.33 25.71 -27.92
CA ASN A 151 12.49 26.44 -26.98
C ASN A 151 11.11 26.95 -27.42
N SER A 152 10.07 26.33 -26.85
CA SER A 152 9.00 27.07 -26.15
C SER A 152 8.23 26.15 -25.19
N GLU A 153 7.88 26.71 -24.04
CA GLU A 153 7.23 26.10 -22.88
C GLU A 153 6.01 25.25 -23.25
N SER A 154 5.93 24.03 -22.71
CA SER A 154 4.70 23.21 -22.77
C SER A 154 4.16 22.94 -21.38
N GLU A 155 2.91 23.35 -21.22
CA GLU A 155 2.10 23.38 -20.01
C GLU A 155 2.09 22.04 -19.26
N MET A 156 2.36 22.13 -17.96
CA MET A 156 2.10 21.07 -17.01
C MET A 156 0.59 20.83 -16.91
N LYS A 157 0.07 19.84 -17.65
CA LYS A 157 -1.31 19.38 -17.49
C LYS A 157 -1.50 18.84 -16.06
N GLU A 158 -2.19 19.61 -15.24
CA GLU A 158 -2.65 19.23 -13.91
C GLU A 158 -3.67 18.09 -14.05
N TYR A 159 -3.24 16.85 -13.76
CA TYR A 159 -4.16 15.72 -13.70
C TYR A 159 -5.12 15.91 -12.51
N PRO A 160 -6.45 15.94 -12.73
CA PRO A 160 -7.41 16.14 -11.66
C PRO A 160 -7.29 15.01 -10.63
N ARG A 161 -7.09 15.39 -9.37
CA ARG A 161 -7.03 14.44 -8.25
C ARG A 161 -8.33 13.62 -8.22
N PRO A 162 -8.27 12.28 -8.03
CA PRO A 162 -9.48 11.47 -7.94
C PRO A 162 -10.33 11.98 -6.77
N LYS A 163 -11.53 12.49 -7.05
CA LYS A 163 -12.54 12.78 -6.02
C LYS A 163 -12.84 11.45 -5.35
N ARG A 164 -12.31 11.23 -4.15
CA ARG A 164 -12.66 10.07 -3.32
C ARG A 164 -14.16 10.15 -3.09
N TYR A 165 -14.92 9.25 -3.71
CA TYR A 165 -16.32 9.09 -3.41
C TYR A 165 -16.43 8.67 -1.93
N ARG A 166 -16.85 9.60 -1.07
CA ARG A 166 -17.09 9.30 0.34
C ARG A 166 -18.29 8.36 0.42
N SER A 167 -18.16 7.24 1.15
CA SER A 167 -19.29 6.32 1.31
C SER A 167 -20.48 7.03 1.94
N ARG A 168 -21.70 6.64 1.54
CA ARG A 168 -22.95 7.21 2.06
C ARG A 168 -22.98 7.21 3.59
N GLU A 169 -22.48 6.15 4.20
CA GLU A 169 -22.35 5.97 5.65
C GLU A 169 -21.48 7.04 6.32
N LYS A 170 -20.32 7.36 5.72
CA LYS A 170 -19.41 8.38 6.26
C LYS A 170 -19.95 9.79 6.11
N GLU A 171 -20.67 10.06 5.02
CA GLU A 171 -21.32 11.35 4.81
C GLU A 171 -22.51 11.53 5.76
N SER A 172 -23.27 10.46 6.03
CA SER A 172 -24.32 10.46 7.06
C SER A 172 -23.75 10.72 8.45
N LEU A 173 -22.66 10.04 8.83
CA LEU A 173 -22.03 10.24 10.13
C LEU A 173 -21.47 11.67 10.31
N ALA A 174 -20.91 12.27 9.26
CA ALA A 174 -20.43 13.65 9.33
C ALA A 174 -21.56 14.67 9.54
N LYS A 175 -22.75 14.39 8.98
CA LYS A 175 -23.97 15.21 9.20
C LYS A 175 -24.55 15.01 10.60
N GLU A 176 -24.58 13.77 11.09
CA GLU A 176 -24.99 13.45 12.47
C GLU A 176 -24.15 14.24 13.49
N ILE A 177 -22.82 14.31 13.30
CA ILE A 177 -21.93 15.11 14.15
C ILE A 177 -22.25 16.61 14.09
N ALA A 178 -22.48 17.15 12.89
CA ALA A 178 -22.79 18.56 12.70
C ALA A 178 -24.10 18.98 13.39
N GLU A 179 -25.13 18.14 13.24
CA GLU A 179 -26.43 18.33 13.87
C GLU A 179 -26.34 18.24 15.39
N GLU A 180 -25.58 17.27 15.90
CA GLU A 180 -25.40 17.04 17.34
C GLU A 180 -24.64 18.17 18.04
N LEU A 181 -23.67 18.79 17.35
CA LEU A 181 -22.91 19.93 17.86
C LEU A 181 -23.54 21.29 17.50
N LYS A 182 -24.65 21.30 16.74
CA LYS A 182 -25.29 22.50 16.17
C LYS A 182 -24.30 23.40 15.40
N ASP A 183 -23.38 22.78 14.65
CA ASP A 183 -22.37 23.47 13.85
C ASP A 183 -22.36 22.96 12.41
N ASP A 184 -23.08 23.67 11.55
CA ASP A 184 -23.16 23.36 10.11
C ASP A 184 -21.97 23.94 9.31
N HIS A 185 -21.27 24.94 9.86
CA HIS A 185 -20.16 25.61 9.20
C HIS A 185 -18.90 24.73 9.18
N SER A 186 -18.75 23.85 10.17
CA SER A 186 -17.63 22.93 10.31
C SER A 186 -17.82 21.57 9.61
N LEU A 187 -18.86 21.40 8.77
CA LEU A 187 -19.14 20.13 8.09
C LEU A 187 -17.93 19.57 7.31
N GLY A 188 -17.15 20.44 6.66
CA GLY A 188 -15.91 20.06 5.97
C GLY A 188 -14.83 19.46 6.91
N ALA A 189 -14.77 19.93 8.14
CA ALA A 189 -13.87 19.41 9.16
C ALA A 189 -14.34 18.04 9.66
N PHE A 190 -15.63 17.87 9.97
CA PHE A 190 -16.20 16.58 10.42
C PHE A 190 -16.04 15.48 9.39
N ARG A 191 -16.26 15.82 8.12
CA ARG A 191 -15.96 14.99 6.95
C ARG A 191 -14.52 14.47 6.95
N THR A 192 -13.56 15.32 7.30
CA THR A 192 -12.14 14.94 7.40
C THR A 192 -11.86 14.05 8.62
N VAL A 193 -12.55 14.30 9.73
CA VAL A 193 -12.45 13.51 10.97
C VAL A 193 -12.97 12.08 10.75
N VAL A 194 -14.15 11.93 10.15
CA VAL A 194 -14.76 10.63 9.80
C VAL A 194 -13.91 9.81 8.80
N ASP A 195 -13.06 10.48 8.03
CA ASP A 195 -12.12 9.81 7.14
C ASP A 195 -10.88 9.25 7.85
N LYS A 196 -10.53 9.78 9.01
CA LYS A 196 -9.30 9.44 9.75
C LYS A 196 -9.55 8.63 11.03
N ILE A 197 -10.74 8.74 11.63
CA ILE A 197 -11.09 8.17 12.92
C ILE A 197 -12.22 7.15 12.76
N SER A 198 -12.19 6.06 13.54
CA SER A 198 -13.27 5.07 13.54
C SER A 198 -14.53 5.63 14.19
N GLU A 199 -15.69 5.22 13.68
CA GLU A 199 -17.01 5.64 14.18
C GLU A 199 -17.17 5.44 15.70
N GLN A 200 -16.73 4.29 16.22
CA GLN A 200 -16.80 3.99 17.65
C GLN A 200 -16.08 5.04 18.51
N ARG A 201 -14.91 5.51 18.08
CA ARG A 201 -14.15 6.54 18.81
C ARG A 201 -14.84 7.89 18.74
N ILE A 202 -15.45 8.21 17.61
CA ILE A 202 -16.24 9.44 17.43
C ILE A 202 -17.46 9.43 18.37
N ARG A 203 -18.19 8.31 18.43
CA ARG A 203 -19.35 8.15 19.33
C ARG A 203 -18.98 8.26 20.81
N ILE A 204 -17.86 7.66 21.22
CA ILE A 204 -17.33 7.82 22.59
C ILE A 204 -17.03 9.30 22.88
N PHE A 205 -16.38 10.00 21.96
CA PHE A 205 -16.04 11.41 22.13
C PHE A 205 -17.28 12.32 22.22
N LEU A 206 -18.29 12.08 21.38
CA LEU A 206 -19.56 12.79 21.45
C LEU A 206 -20.31 12.53 22.76
N SER A 207 -20.30 11.28 23.27
CA SER A 207 -20.87 10.96 24.58
C SER A 207 -20.23 11.78 25.70
N ILE A 208 -18.89 11.88 25.68
CA ILE A 208 -18.15 12.66 26.68
C ILE A 208 -18.51 14.14 26.61
N ILE A 209 -18.63 14.72 25.40
CA ILE A 209 -19.02 16.12 25.22
C ILE A 209 -20.44 16.37 25.73
N LYS A 210 -21.38 15.47 25.43
CA LYS A 210 -22.77 15.55 25.91
C LYS A 210 -22.82 15.51 27.43
N ASP A 211 -22.12 14.56 28.06
CA ASP A 211 -22.08 14.43 29.52
C ASP A 211 -21.49 15.68 30.17
N ALA A 212 -20.41 16.23 29.61
CA ALA A 212 -19.79 17.47 30.10
C ALA A 212 -20.74 18.67 30.02
N HIS A 213 -21.51 18.79 28.93
CA HIS A 213 -22.50 19.86 28.75
C HIS A 213 -23.72 19.71 29.68
N LEU A 214 -24.05 18.49 30.11
CA LEU A 214 -25.11 18.21 31.08
C LEU A 214 -24.68 18.48 32.53
N THR A 215 -23.41 18.28 32.87
CA THR A 215 -22.88 18.53 34.22
C THR A 215 -22.65 20.00 34.58
N TRP A 216 -22.76 20.93 33.62
CA TRP A 216 -22.54 22.37 33.83
C TRP A 216 -23.85 23.19 33.83
N LYS A 217 -24.99 22.52 34.00
CA LYS A 217 -26.32 23.14 34.07
C LYS A 217 -26.95 22.88 35.43
#